data_AF-A0A968MQ00-F1
#
_entry.id   AF-A0A968MQ00-F1
#
_cell.length_a   1.000
_cell.length_b   1.000
_cell.length_c   1.000
_cell.angle_alpha   90.00
_cell.angle_beta   90.00
_cell.angle_gamma   90.00
#
_symmetry.space_group_name_H-M   'P 1'
#
loop_
_entity.id
_entity.type
_entity.pdbx_description
1 polymer ?
#
loop_
_entity_poly.entity_id
_entity_poly.type
_entity_poly.pdbx_seq_one_letter_code
_entity_poly.pdbx_strand_id
1 'polypeptide(L)' 'ILGQPVYGMDIRKLPDGTFTYTREKIEDRFWSEFWYLWPIPYSEIIRSQSLVQNPGW' A
#
# COMPACT_ATOMS: atom_id res chain seq x y z
N ILE A 1 8.15 6.78 0.12
CA ILE A 1 8.79 5.44 0.08
C ILE A 1 7.65 4.42 0.05
N LEU A 2 7.60 3.57 -0.97
CA LEU A 2 6.55 2.55 -1.15
C LEU A 2 6.97 1.24 -0.46
N GLY A 3 6.00 0.42 -0.04
CA GLY A 3 6.28 -0.88 0.61
C GLY A 3 6.94 -0.76 1.98
N GLN A 4 6.73 0.35 2.68
CA GLN A 4 7.19 0.51 4.06
C GLN A 4 6.07 0.20 5.05
N PRO A 5 6.40 -0.35 6.23
CA PRO A 5 5.41 -0.59 7.27
C PRO A 5 4.77 0.73 7.72
N VAL A 6 3.48 0.66 7.99
CA VAL A 6 2.70 1.77 8.51
C VAL A 6 2.73 1.73 10.03
N TYR A 7 3.06 2.88 10.61
CA TYR A 7 3.08 3.06 12.05
C TYR A 7 1.93 3.97 12.48
N GLY A 8 1.31 3.61 13.59
CA GLY A 8 0.33 4.40 14.30
C GLY A 8 0.93 4.94 15.59
N MET A 9 0.17 5.81 16.25
CA MET A 9 0.47 6.30 17.58
C MET A 9 -0.68 5.91 18.49
N ASP A 10 -0.42 5.07 19.48
CA ASP A 10 -1.33 4.85 20.59
C ASP A 10 -1.13 5.97 21.61
N ILE A 11 -2.21 6.67 21.94
CA ILE A 11 -2.21 7.80 22.86
C ILE A 11 -3.18 7.49 23.99
N ARG A 12 -2.66 7.37 25.21
CA ARG A 12 -3.48 7.10 26.39
C ARG A 12 -3.35 8.23 27.40
N LYS A 13 -4.49 8.68 27.91
CA LYS A 13 -4.53 9.67 28.99
C LYS A 13 -4.34 8.97 30.33
N LEU A 14 -3.42 9.48 31.15
CA LEU A 14 -3.16 8.99 32.49
C LEU A 14 -4.05 9.71 33.53
N PRO A 15 -4.26 9.11 34.72
CA PRO A 15 -5.07 9.72 35.78
C PRO A 15 -4.55 11.07 36.29
N ASP A 16 -3.25 11.32 36.17
CA ASP A 16 -2.59 12.58 36.54
C ASP A 16 -2.77 13.70 35.50
N GLY A 17 -3.52 13.44 34.43
CA GLY A 17 -3.79 14.38 33.36
C GLY A 17 -2.72 14.42 32.26
N THR A 18 -1.65 13.64 32.37
CA THR A 18 -0.62 13.50 31.32
C THR A 18 -1.03 12.47 30.26
N PHE A 19 -0.23 12.34 29.20
CA PHE A 19 -0.48 11.42 28.09
C PHE A 19 0.75 10.55 27.82
N THR A 20 0.52 9.26 27.57
CA THR A 20 1.54 8.37 27.02
C THR A 20 1.41 8.31 25.51
N TYR A 21 2.55 8.22 24.82
CA TYR A 21 2.63 8.12 23.37
C TYR A 21 3.46 6.88 23.02
N THR A 22 2.86 5.92 22.35
CA THR A 22 3.54 4.68 21.94
C THR A 22 3.40 4.51 20.45
N ARG A 23 4.55 4.52 19.75
CA ARG A 23 4.57 4.27 18.31
C ARG A 23 4.46 2.76 18.09
N GLU A 24 3.41 2.34 17.40
CA GLU A 24 3.15 0.93 17.13
C GLU A 24 3.15 0.65 15.64
N LYS A 25 3.69 -0.51 15.25
CA LYS A 25 3.61 -0.97 13.87
C LYS A 25 2.21 -1.55 13.65
N ILE A 26 1.42 -0.90 12.80
CA ILE A 26 0.02 -1.27 12.55
C ILE A 26 -0.05 -2.34 11.47
N GLU A 27 0.74 -2.20 10.42
CA GLU A 27 0.66 -3.06 9.23
C GLU A 27 1.99 -3.09 8.49
N ASP A 28 2.40 -4.27 8.04
CA ASP A 28 3.47 -4.42 7.04
C ASP A 28 2.86 -4.27 5.65
N ARG A 29 3.09 -3.14 4.98
CA ARG A 29 2.63 -2.95 3.60
C ARG A 29 3.68 -3.44 2.63
N PHE A 30 3.27 -4.34 1.76
CA PHE A 30 4.07 -4.74 0.61
C PHE A 30 3.86 -3.75 -0.55
N TRP A 31 4.83 -3.66 -1.45
CA TRP A 31 4.71 -2.95 -2.73
C TRP A 31 5.51 -3.69 -3.79
N SER A 32 4.94 -3.85 -4.98
CA SER A 32 5.62 -4.39 -6.15
C SER A 32 5.61 -3.40 -7.29
N GLU A 33 6.62 -3.42 -8.15
CA GLU A 33 6.77 -2.49 -9.27
C GLU A 33 5.61 -2.57 -10.27
N PHE A 34 4.98 -3.73 -10.44
CA PHE A 34 3.84 -3.86 -11.35
C PHE A 34 2.60 -3.05 -10.89
N TRP A 35 2.52 -2.63 -9.63
CA TRP A 35 1.46 -1.75 -9.14
C TRP A 35 1.61 -0.27 -9.54
N TYR A 36 2.66 0.11 -10.27
CA TYR A 36 2.78 1.46 -10.85
C TYR A 36 1.73 1.71 -11.94
N LEU A 37 1.28 0.68 -12.65
CA LEU A 37 0.28 0.75 -13.71
C LEU A 37 -0.83 -0.26 -13.43
N TRP A 38 -2.07 0.05 -13.82
CA TRP A 38 -3.17 -0.92 -13.73
C TRP A 38 -3.06 -1.99 -14.83
N PRO A 39 -3.55 -3.21 -14.62
CA PRO A 39 -3.63 -4.19 -15.70
C PRO A 39 -4.56 -3.67 -16.79
N ILE A 40 -4.14 -3.82 -18.05
CA ILE A 40 -5.02 -3.61 -19.19
C ILE A 40 -6.04 -4.76 -19.20
N PRO A 41 -7.37 -4.48 -19.31
CA PRO A 41 -8.39 -5.53 -19.34
C PRO A 41 -8.12 -6.55 -20.43
N TYR A 42 -8.23 -7.84 -20.10
CA TYR A 42 -7.96 -8.93 -21.04
C TYR A 42 -8.79 -8.81 -22.33
N SER A 43 -10.04 -8.35 -22.22
CA SER A 43 -10.92 -8.14 -23.37
C SER A 43 -10.38 -7.10 -24.38
N GLU A 44 -9.59 -6.13 -23.94
CA GLU A 44 -8.97 -5.13 -24.82
C GLU A 44 -7.69 -5.67 -25.47
N ILE A 45 -6.92 -6.48 -24.74
CA ILE A 45 -5.71 -7.15 -25.29
C ILE A 45 -6.10 -8.11 -26.42
N ILE A 46 -7.13 -8.93 -26.24
CA ILE A 46 -7.55 -9.88 -27.29
C ILE A 46 -8.11 -9.19 -28.54
N ARG A 47 -8.63 -7.96 -28.40
CA ARG A 47 -9.18 -7.18 -29.51
C ARG A 47 -8.09 -6.56 -30.37
N SER A 48 -6.89 -6.34 -29.83
CA SER A 48 -5.79 -5.69 -30.53
C SER A 48 -4.47 -6.42 -30.31
N GLN A 49 -3.99 -7.11 -31.33
CA GLN A 49 -2.71 -7.83 -31.28
C GLN A 49 -1.50 -6.91 -31.06
N SER A 50 -1.63 -5.60 -31.31
CA SER A 50 -0.58 -4.60 -31.05
C SER A 50 -0.57 -4.08 -29.61
N LEU A 51 -1.61 -4.37 -28.81
CA LEU A 51 -1.70 -3.90 -27.44
C LEU A 51 -1.01 -4.91 -26.50
N VAL A 52 0.17 -4.52 -26.00
CA VAL A 52 0.96 -5.32 -25.06
C VAL A 52 0.59 -4.95 -23.62
N GLN A 53 0.54 -5.95 -22.73
CA GLN A 53 0.23 -5.76 -21.32
C GLN A 53 1.31 -4.93 -20.59
N ASN A 54 0.91 -4.24 -19.52
CA ASN A 54 1.82 -3.55 -18.62
C ASN A 54 2.75 -4.55 -17.89
N PRO A 55 4.02 -4.18 -17.63
CA PRO A 55 4.99 -5.10 -17.03
C PRO A 55 4.50 -5.70 -15.70
N GLY A 56 4.45 -7.04 -15.63
CA GLY A 56 4.11 -7.80 -14.43
C GLY A 56 2.62 -8.08 -14.19
N TRP A 57 1.73 -7.65 -15.10
CA TRP A 57 0.32 -8.09 -15.18
C TRP A 57 0.12 -9.12 -16.28
#